data_AF-A0AAV2TTL4-F1
#
_entry.id   AF-A0AAV2TTL4-F1
#
_cell.length_a   1.000
_cell.length_b   1.000
_cell.length_c   1.000
_cell.angle_alpha   90.00
_cell.angle_beta   90.00
_cell.angle_gamma   90.00
#
_symmetry.space_group_name_H-M   'P 1'
#
loop_
_entity.id
_entity.type
_entity.pdbx_description
1 polymer ?
#
loop_
_entity_poly.entity_id
_entity_poly.type
_entity_poly.pdbx_seq_one_letter_code
_entity_poly.pdbx_strand_id
1 'polypeptide(L)'
;MYDGSCLSMLVAKKLLLYISTLLYLYIPDKIFGSATVEELLERGTRLLSTGQLVDALSLYTQAVDQDSRNHLAYYKRGTAYLALGNIHLALPDFDEAIKLDSGFIPAIRQRASLNLKMGKLSRAKFDYGVLASADSEASEKLETIDDLERMLADAQELFADRRFAEALPLLEQLTNVMNFDHSLLEMEATCYLEIGDVQKGIQVMRQGVHLVNNNCEGHLKLSVLMYKSGSALQSLEEIRECLRLDPEHKGCMKHYKQVRKVTKAITKAQEALEASDYEQGIKNAKEILKLEPSNPEYQIQAKTLLCQCFAKSKDPDGVNYCEVVVERFPQNLEFQCDLAESYINAERYDEAIRTCQKLLEDNSRYQRARDLLKKAQKLLKASKSRDYYKILGVPRSATKKEILKAYRKLAAKWHPDKFDGDSKKKAEAKFVEISSAKEVLTNQEMRERFDNGEDPLDPEQQQQHQGPFGPFGGFTFAHMHPFEGGHFEFHFG
;
A
#
# COMPACT_ATOMS: atom_id res chain seq x y z
N MET A 1 -85.32 32.03 -6.14
CA MET A 1 -85.21 31.13 -4.98
C MET A 1 -83.74 31.08 -4.59
N TYR A 2 -83.50 31.25 -3.29
CA TYR A 2 -82.26 31.33 -2.54
C TYR A 2 -80.97 30.76 -3.15
N ASP A 3 -79.90 31.57 -3.11
CA ASP A 3 -78.55 31.07 -2.85
C ASP A 3 -78.00 31.72 -1.58
N GLY A 4 -78.63 31.37 -0.44
CA GLY A 4 -78.16 31.68 0.91
C GLY A 4 -76.95 30.83 1.35
N SER A 5 -76.29 30.15 0.41
CA SER A 5 -75.22 29.18 0.62
C SER A 5 -73.84 29.83 0.79
N CYS A 6 -73.64 31.06 0.28
CA CYS A 6 -72.33 31.72 0.31
C CYS A 6 -72.09 32.57 1.59
N LEU A 7 -73.15 33.14 2.18
CA LEU A 7 -73.04 33.93 3.42
C LEU A 7 -72.82 33.05 4.66
N SER A 8 -73.33 31.82 4.68
CA SER A 8 -73.19 30.89 5.81
C SER A 8 -71.76 30.35 5.96
N MET A 9 -71.06 30.09 4.85
CA MET A 9 -69.66 29.62 4.88
C MET A 9 -68.68 30.68 5.37
N LEU A 10 -68.92 31.97 5.08
CA LEU A 10 -68.04 33.05 5.50
C LEU A 10 -68.16 33.33 7.01
N VAL A 11 -69.38 33.23 7.56
CA VAL A 11 -69.64 33.36 9.00
C VAL A 11 -69.09 32.15 9.75
N ALA A 12 -69.25 30.94 9.22
CA ALA A 12 -68.69 29.72 9.82
C ALA A 12 -67.15 29.74 9.89
N LYS A 13 -66.46 30.22 8.85
CA LYS A 13 -64.99 30.38 8.87
C LYS A 13 -64.51 31.43 9.86
N LYS A 14 -65.22 32.55 9.99
CA LYS A 14 -64.89 33.57 11.00
C LYS A 14 -65.18 33.08 12.42
N LEU A 15 -66.25 32.30 12.63
CA LEU A 15 -66.55 31.69 13.93
C LEU A 15 -65.51 30.63 14.32
N LEU A 16 -65.05 29.81 13.38
CA LEU A 16 -63.98 28.82 13.60
C LEU A 16 -62.62 29.47 13.92
N LEU A 17 -62.27 30.58 13.26
CA LEU A 17 -61.08 31.36 13.60
C LEU A 17 -61.19 32.04 14.97
N TYR A 18 -62.39 32.51 15.33
CA TYR A 18 -62.63 33.16 16.61
C TYR A 18 -62.68 32.14 17.77
N ILE A 19 -63.20 30.94 17.52
CA ILE A 19 -63.17 29.82 18.47
C ILE A 19 -61.74 29.30 18.62
N SER A 20 -60.91 29.24 17.57
CA SER A 20 -59.51 28.80 17.70
C SER A 20 -58.64 29.82 18.44
N THR A 21 -58.90 31.13 18.29
CA THR A 21 -58.21 32.18 19.05
C THR A 21 -58.71 32.28 20.50
N LEU A 22 -60.02 32.07 20.74
CA LEU A 22 -60.56 31.94 22.10
C LEU A 22 -60.10 30.65 22.80
N LEU A 23 -59.87 29.56 22.06
CA LEU A 23 -59.27 28.34 22.61
C LEU A 23 -57.82 28.59 23.03
N TYR A 24 -57.08 29.43 22.31
CA TYR A 24 -55.71 29.83 22.65
C TYR A 24 -55.64 30.77 23.86
N LEU A 25 -56.68 31.59 24.09
CA LEU A 25 -56.79 32.52 25.21
C LEU A 25 -57.42 31.91 26.48
N TYR A 26 -57.91 30.67 26.40
CA TYR A 26 -58.50 29.93 27.52
C TYR A 26 -57.80 28.57 27.74
N ILE A 27 -56.50 28.49 27.43
CA ILE A 27 -55.61 27.53 28.07
C ILE A 27 -55.09 28.27 29.31
N PRO A 28 -55.50 27.92 30.53
CA PRO A 28 -54.84 28.44 31.71
C PRO A 28 -53.33 28.15 31.58
N ASP A 29 -52.47 29.11 31.94
CA ASP A 29 -50.99 29.06 31.98
C ASP A 29 -50.42 27.94 32.89
N LYS A 30 -50.98 26.74 32.84
CA LYS A 30 -50.76 25.61 33.75
C LYS A 30 -50.37 24.30 33.02
N ILE A 31 -49.82 24.37 31.81
CA ILE A 31 -49.40 23.16 31.06
C ILE A 31 -47.93 23.18 30.58
N PHE A 32 -47.14 24.22 30.87
CA PHE A 32 -45.67 24.13 30.78
C PHE A 32 -45.05 24.40 32.16
N GLY A 33 -45.23 23.46 33.09
CA GLY A 33 -44.29 23.35 34.20
C GLY A 33 -42.94 22.95 33.61
N SER A 34 -41.89 23.72 33.87
CA SER A 34 -40.52 23.27 33.60
C SER A 34 -40.34 21.90 34.25
N ALA A 35 -39.96 20.88 33.48
CA ALA A 35 -39.70 19.55 34.02
C ALA A 35 -38.76 19.66 35.22
N THR A 36 -39.10 18.98 36.31
CA THR A 36 -38.29 19.02 37.53
C THR A 36 -36.94 18.32 37.32
N VAL A 37 -35.95 18.62 38.15
CA VAL A 37 -34.63 17.96 38.09
C VAL A 37 -34.79 16.44 38.17
N GLU A 38 -35.56 15.91 39.12
CA GLU A 38 -35.89 14.48 39.22
C GLU A 38 -36.48 13.90 37.91
N GLU A 39 -37.45 14.59 37.29
CA GLU A 39 -38.04 14.14 36.02
C GLU A 39 -37.01 14.12 34.88
N LEU A 40 -36.12 15.12 34.82
CA LEU A 40 -35.03 15.15 33.84
C LEU A 40 -34.05 13.99 34.05
N LEU A 41 -33.69 13.68 35.30
CA LEU A 41 -32.80 12.58 35.64
C LEU A 41 -33.42 11.21 35.33
N GLU A 42 -34.71 11.02 35.61
CA GLU A 42 -35.42 9.79 35.27
C GLU A 42 -35.52 9.58 33.77
N ARG A 43 -35.93 10.62 33.02
CA ARG A 43 -36.03 10.55 31.56
C ARG A 43 -34.65 10.32 30.94
N GLY A 44 -33.62 11.01 31.42
CA GLY A 44 -32.24 10.78 31.01
C GLY A 44 -31.77 9.35 31.27
N THR A 45 -32.14 8.76 32.43
CA THR A 45 -31.78 7.37 32.75
C THR A 45 -32.44 6.38 31.81
N ARG A 46 -33.70 6.61 31.42
CA ARG A 46 -34.40 5.78 30.42
C ARG A 46 -33.70 5.88 29.05
N LEU A 47 -33.36 7.09 28.61
CA LEU A 47 -32.64 7.30 27.34
C LEU A 47 -31.25 6.66 27.34
N LEU A 48 -30.52 6.75 28.45
CA LEU A 48 -29.22 6.10 28.61
C LEU A 48 -29.35 4.57 28.46
N SER A 49 -30.38 3.98 29.08
CA SER A 49 -30.64 2.53 29.00
C SER A 49 -31.06 2.06 27.60
N THR A 50 -31.63 2.94 26.78
CA THR A 50 -32.00 2.64 25.39
C THR A 50 -30.89 2.96 24.38
N GLY A 51 -29.71 3.38 24.86
CA GLY A 51 -28.56 3.73 24.01
C GLY A 51 -28.65 5.13 23.36
N GLN A 52 -29.65 5.94 23.72
CA GLN A 52 -29.79 7.32 23.24
C GLN A 52 -28.91 8.26 24.07
N LEU A 53 -27.59 8.09 23.93
CA LEU A 53 -26.57 8.70 24.79
C LEU A 53 -26.53 10.23 24.68
N VAL A 54 -26.67 10.79 23.48
CA VAL A 54 -26.62 12.25 23.25
C VAL A 54 -27.85 12.94 23.85
N ASP A 55 -29.03 12.35 23.69
CA ASP A 55 -30.27 12.90 24.25
C ASP A 55 -30.28 12.79 25.78
N ALA A 56 -29.80 11.67 26.33
CA ALA A 56 -29.58 11.52 27.76
C ALA A 56 -28.62 12.59 28.32
N LEU A 57 -27.51 12.83 27.62
CA LEU A 57 -26.54 13.87 27.99
C LEU A 57 -27.17 15.27 28.01
N SER A 58 -28.02 15.58 27.02
CA SER A 58 -28.75 16.86 26.97
C SER A 58 -29.66 17.05 28.18
N LEU A 59 -30.42 16.02 28.56
CA LEU A 59 -31.29 16.07 29.74
C LEU A 59 -30.51 16.20 31.05
N TYR A 60 -29.38 15.49 31.19
CA TYR A 60 -28.54 15.64 32.38
C TYR A 60 -27.84 16.99 32.44
N THR A 61 -27.49 17.58 31.30
CA THR A 61 -26.95 18.95 31.25
C THR A 61 -27.99 19.95 31.73
N GLN A 62 -29.23 19.84 31.23
CA GLN A 62 -30.35 20.66 31.71
C GLN A 62 -30.60 20.49 33.22
N ALA A 63 -30.48 19.26 33.74
CA ALA A 63 -30.63 18.99 35.17
C ALA A 63 -29.56 19.70 36.01
N VAL A 64 -28.30 19.72 35.56
CA VAL A 64 -27.21 20.46 36.22
C VAL A 64 -27.42 21.97 36.12
N ASP A 65 -27.89 22.47 34.97
CA ASP A 65 -28.15 23.90 34.77
C ASP A 65 -29.30 24.40 35.66
N GLN A 66 -30.29 23.55 35.93
CA GLN A 66 -31.40 23.84 36.83
C GLN A 66 -30.99 23.82 38.32
N ASP A 67 -30.18 22.83 38.73
CA ASP A 67 -29.68 22.72 40.10
C ASP A 67 -28.20 22.33 40.16
N SER A 68 -27.35 23.35 40.25
CA SER A 68 -25.90 23.22 40.40
C SER A 68 -25.43 22.60 41.75
N ARG A 69 -26.34 22.32 42.69
CA ARG A 69 -26.02 21.65 43.97
C ARG A 69 -26.43 20.19 43.98
N ASN A 70 -27.04 19.68 42.92
CA ASN A 70 -27.48 18.29 42.82
C ASN A 70 -26.33 17.37 42.41
N HIS A 71 -25.69 16.72 43.39
CA HIS A 71 -24.61 15.74 43.17
C HIS A 71 -25.01 14.58 42.22
N LEU A 72 -26.28 14.14 42.25
CA LEU A 72 -26.78 13.07 41.38
C LEU A 72 -26.83 13.51 39.92
N ALA A 73 -27.16 14.77 39.64
CA ALA A 73 -27.16 15.31 38.28
C ALA A 73 -25.76 15.30 37.65
N TYR A 74 -24.74 15.74 38.40
CA TYR A 74 -23.34 15.64 37.98
C TYR A 74 -22.91 14.19 37.76
N TYR A 75 -23.22 13.28 38.69
CA TYR A 75 -22.90 11.87 38.52
C TYR A 75 -23.54 11.26 37.27
N LYS A 76 -24.83 11.50 37.05
CA LYS A 76 -25.56 10.99 35.88
C LYS A 76 -24.98 11.54 34.58
N ARG A 77 -24.66 12.84 34.53
CA ARG A 77 -23.99 13.46 33.39
C ARG A 77 -22.59 12.86 33.14
N GLY A 78 -21.80 12.68 34.18
CA GLY A 78 -20.50 11.99 34.13
C GLY A 78 -20.61 10.57 33.58
N THR A 79 -21.60 9.78 34.01
CA THR A 79 -21.84 8.44 33.46
C THR A 79 -22.26 8.45 31.98
N ALA A 80 -23.01 9.47 31.54
CA ALA A 80 -23.34 9.64 30.12
C ALA A 80 -22.09 9.99 29.30
N TYR A 81 -21.21 10.86 29.82
CA TYR A 81 -19.91 11.13 29.19
C TYR A 81 -19.05 9.87 29.08
N LEU A 82 -19.02 9.02 30.10
CA LEU A 82 -18.32 7.72 30.03
C LEU A 82 -18.90 6.80 28.96
N ALA A 83 -20.22 6.69 28.88
CA ALA A 83 -20.88 5.87 27.86
C ALA A 83 -20.57 6.38 26.43
N LEU A 84 -20.33 7.68 26.28
CA LEU A 84 -19.89 8.31 25.03
C LEU A 84 -18.37 8.20 24.77
N GLY A 85 -17.59 7.62 25.68
CA GLY A 85 -16.13 7.54 25.58
C GLY A 85 -15.39 8.84 25.96
N ASN A 86 -16.11 9.86 26.44
CA ASN A 86 -15.58 11.19 26.76
C ASN A 86 -15.05 11.26 28.20
N ILE A 87 -13.96 10.55 28.49
CA ILE A 87 -13.40 10.39 29.84
C ILE A 87 -12.94 11.73 30.44
N HIS A 88 -12.36 12.61 29.62
CA HIS A 88 -11.90 13.94 30.04
C HIS A 88 -13.02 14.85 30.54
N LEU A 89 -14.26 14.63 30.06
CA LEU A 89 -15.44 15.37 30.51
C LEU A 89 -16.13 14.68 31.70
N ALA A 90 -15.99 13.36 31.83
CA ALA A 90 -16.59 12.61 32.93
C ALA A 90 -15.88 12.84 34.28
N LEU A 91 -14.55 12.90 34.28
CA LEU A 91 -13.77 13.01 35.52
C LEU A 91 -14.14 14.26 36.36
N PRO A 92 -14.25 15.48 35.79
CA PRO A 92 -14.66 16.67 36.54
C PRO A 92 -16.07 16.56 37.14
N ASP A 93 -17.00 15.88 36.45
CA ASP A 93 -18.36 15.67 36.95
C ASP A 93 -18.38 14.74 38.18
N PHE A 94 -17.52 13.72 38.21
CA PHE A 94 -17.36 12.90 39.42
C PHE A 94 -16.68 13.67 40.55
N ASP A 95 -15.69 14.52 40.25
CA ASP A 95 -15.06 15.37 41.26
C ASP A 95 -16.06 16.32 41.91
N GLU A 96 -16.93 16.98 41.13
CA GLU A 96 -17.97 17.86 41.67
C GLU A 96 -19.07 17.09 42.42
N ALA A 97 -19.47 15.90 41.94
CA ALA A 97 -20.41 15.05 42.67
C ALA A 97 -19.88 14.68 44.08
N ILE A 98 -18.60 14.31 44.19
CA ILE A 98 -17.94 13.95 45.46
C ILE A 98 -17.74 15.18 46.35
N LYS A 99 -17.50 16.35 45.77
CA LYS A 99 -17.37 17.59 46.53
C LYS A 99 -18.71 18.04 47.12
N LEU A 100 -19.81 17.81 46.40
CA LEU A 100 -21.17 18.09 46.87
C LEU A 100 -21.66 17.07 47.91
N ASP A 101 -21.31 15.78 47.73
CA ASP A 101 -21.52 14.72 48.72
C ASP A 101 -20.28 13.83 48.84
N SER A 102 -19.49 14.06 49.91
CA SER A 102 -18.25 13.32 50.18
C SER A 102 -18.45 11.83 50.45
N GLY A 103 -19.67 11.41 50.81
CA GLY A 103 -20.01 10.01 51.07
C GLY A 103 -20.56 9.27 49.85
N PHE A 104 -20.59 9.92 48.68
CA PHE A 104 -21.26 9.37 47.51
C PHE A 104 -20.43 8.27 46.82
N ILE A 105 -20.51 7.05 47.37
CA ILE A 105 -19.77 5.85 46.94
C ILE A 105 -19.81 5.62 45.42
N PRO A 106 -20.95 5.74 44.71
CA PRO A 106 -20.98 5.51 43.27
C PRO A 106 -20.03 6.42 42.48
N ALA A 107 -19.95 7.71 42.82
CA ALA A 107 -19.01 8.62 42.16
C ALA A 107 -17.56 8.33 42.55
N ILE A 108 -17.29 8.01 43.82
CA ILE A 108 -15.93 7.63 44.27
C ILE A 108 -15.44 6.40 43.51
N ARG A 109 -16.27 5.37 43.36
CA ARG A 109 -15.92 4.15 42.61
C ARG A 109 -15.62 4.44 41.14
N GLN A 110 -16.47 5.25 40.49
CA GLN A 110 -16.24 5.63 39.10
C GLN A 110 -14.95 6.44 38.94
N ARG A 111 -14.70 7.40 39.83
CA ARG A 111 -13.47 8.20 39.83
C ARG A 111 -12.23 7.34 40.07
N ALA A 112 -12.28 6.40 41.00
CA ALA A 112 -11.18 5.46 41.28
C ALA A 112 -10.81 4.65 40.04
N SER A 113 -11.82 4.04 39.40
CA SER A 113 -11.67 3.25 38.18
C SER A 113 -11.11 4.09 37.02
N LEU A 114 -11.61 5.32 36.85
CA LEU A 114 -11.09 6.23 35.82
C LEU A 114 -9.64 6.61 36.06
N ASN A 115 -9.30 7.00 37.30
CA ASN A 115 -7.94 7.37 37.66
C ASN A 115 -6.97 6.19 37.43
N LEU A 116 -7.40 4.96 37.74
CA LEU A 116 -6.62 3.76 37.46
C LEU A 116 -6.36 3.61 35.96
N LYS A 117 -7.40 3.66 35.11
CA LYS A 117 -7.21 3.53 33.66
C LYS A 117 -6.38 4.66 33.03
N MET A 118 -6.39 5.86 33.63
CA MET A 118 -5.57 6.99 33.22
C MET A 118 -4.12 6.94 33.77
N GLY A 119 -3.74 5.89 34.50
CA GLY A 119 -2.41 5.75 35.10
C GLY A 119 -2.16 6.63 36.33
N LYS A 120 -3.19 7.29 36.86
CA LYS A 120 -3.11 8.11 38.08
C LYS A 120 -3.19 7.24 39.34
N LEU A 121 -2.25 6.31 39.48
CA LEU A 121 -2.25 5.24 40.49
C LEU A 121 -2.43 5.76 41.91
N SER A 122 -1.72 6.82 42.31
CA SER A 122 -1.83 7.38 43.66
C SER A 122 -3.23 7.93 43.98
N ARG A 123 -3.93 8.51 42.99
CA ARG A 123 -5.31 9.00 43.16
C ARG A 123 -6.31 7.84 43.22
N ALA A 124 -6.13 6.84 42.36
CA ALA A 124 -6.94 5.63 42.38
C ALA A 124 -6.82 4.90 43.71
N LYS A 125 -5.58 4.77 44.23
CA LYS A 125 -5.27 4.16 45.52
C LYS A 125 -5.95 4.87 46.68
N PHE A 126 -5.96 6.21 46.68
CA PHE A 126 -6.69 6.99 47.67
C PHE A 126 -8.19 6.68 47.64
N ASP A 127 -8.82 6.73 46.47
CA ASP A 127 -10.26 6.51 46.33
C ASP A 127 -10.67 5.06 46.68
N TYR A 128 -9.93 4.06 46.21
CA TYR A 128 -10.16 2.66 46.60
C TYR A 128 -9.90 2.42 48.08
N GLY A 129 -8.95 3.12 48.69
CA GLY A 129 -8.69 3.09 50.12
C GLY A 129 -9.89 3.53 50.96
N VAL A 130 -10.63 4.55 50.51
CA VAL A 130 -11.89 5.00 51.15
C VAL A 130 -12.98 3.91 51.07
N LEU A 131 -12.98 3.10 50.02
CA LEU A 131 -14.00 2.06 49.79
C LEU A 131 -13.66 0.70 50.42
N ALA A 132 -12.38 0.42 50.65
CA ALA A 132 -11.86 -0.92 50.98
C ALA A 132 -12.50 -1.58 52.21
N SER A 133 -12.84 -0.81 53.25
CA SER A 133 -13.43 -1.37 54.47
C SER A 133 -14.84 -1.94 54.28
N ALA A 134 -15.54 -1.51 53.23
CA ALA A 134 -16.92 -1.91 52.94
C ALA A 134 -17.07 -2.65 51.60
N ASP A 135 -16.00 -2.72 50.81
CA ASP A 135 -16.02 -3.26 49.44
C ASP A 135 -14.80 -4.17 49.21
N SER A 136 -15.06 -5.47 49.10
CA SER A 136 -14.01 -6.47 48.82
C SER A 136 -13.38 -6.26 47.45
N GLU A 137 -14.12 -5.73 46.47
CA GLU A 137 -13.60 -5.44 45.14
C GLU A 137 -12.58 -4.29 45.23
N ALA A 138 -12.85 -3.27 46.05
CA ALA A 138 -11.91 -2.17 46.25
C ALA A 138 -10.60 -2.63 46.90
N SER A 139 -10.65 -3.61 47.81
CA SER A 139 -9.45 -4.19 48.42
C SER A 139 -8.59 -4.94 47.40
N GLU A 140 -9.21 -5.74 46.53
CA GLU A 140 -8.51 -6.42 45.41
C GLU A 140 -7.87 -5.42 44.43
N LYS A 141 -8.55 -4.30 44.15
CA LYS A 141 -8.00 -3.23 43.32
C LYS A 141 -6.78 -2.54 43.95
N LEU A 142 -6.71 -2.43 45.28
CA LEU A 142 -5.52 -1.87 45.96
C LEU A 142 -4.29 -2.77 45.78
N GLU A 143 -4.45 -4.08 45.96
CA GLU A 143 -3.36 -5.04 45.72
C GLU A 143 -2.88 -4.97 44.26
N THR A 144 -3.84 -4.90 43.32
CA THR A 144 -3.53 -4.71 41.90
C THR A 144 -2.74 -3.42 41.64
N ILE A 145 -3.09 -2.31 42.29
CA ILE A 145 -2.38 -1.04 42.14
C ILE A 145 -0.94 -1.14 42.66
N ASP A 146 -0.72 -1.81 43.80
CA ASP A 146 0.63 -1.99 44.35
C ASP A 146 1.54 -2.78 43.40
N ASP A 147 1.00 -3.80 42.73
CA ASP A 147 1.74 -4.57 41.74
C ASP A 147 2.01 -3.75 40.46
N LEU A 148 1.04 -2.94 40.02
CA LEU A 148 1.21 -2.02 38.89
C LEU A 148 2.27 -0.94 39.17
N GLU A 149 2.35 -0.41 40.41
CA GLU A 149 3.37 0.58 40.80
C GLU A 149 4.78 0.00 40.68
N ARG A 150 5.00 -1.25 41.12
CA ARG A 150 6.30 -1.94 40.98
C ARG A 150 6.63 -2.21 39.52
N MET A 151 5.68 -2.76 38.77
CA MET A 151 5.86 -3.07 37.35
C MET A 151 6.16 -1.82 36.52
N LEU A 152 5.51 -0.69 36.83
CA LEU A 152 5.77 0.59 36.18
C LEU A 152 7.20 1.07 36.45
N ALA A 153 7.68 0.95 37.68
CA ALA A 153 9.05 1.33 38.02
C ALA A 153 10.08 0.46 37.26
N ASP A 154 9.88 -0.85 37.23
CA ASP A 154 10.75 -1.79 36.49
C ASP A 154 10.74 -1.49 34.98
N ALA A 155 9.56 -1.25 34.40
CA ALA A 155 9.41 -0.91 32.99
C ALA A 155 10.10 0.41 32.63
N GLN A 156 10.01 1.42 33.51
CA GLN A 156 10.69 2.71 33.34
C GLN A 156 12.20 2.59 33.42
N GLU A 157 12.74 1.79 34.34
CA GLU A 157 14.17 1.51 34.46
C GLU A 157 14.69 0.82 33.19
N LEU A 158 14.04 -0.26 32.76
CA LEU A 158 14.39 -0.98 31.54
C LEU A 158 14.32 -0.08 30.30
N PHE A 159 13.32 0.79 30.23
CA PHE A 159 13.19 1.76 29.15
C PHE A 159 14.33 2.77 29.15
N ALA A 160 14.70 3.31 30.32
CA ALA A 160 15.81 4.25 30.47
C ALA A 160 17.16 3.61 30.06
N ASP A 161 17.34 2.33 30.39
CA ASP A 161 18.49 1.51 30.01
C ASP A 161 18.48 1.07 28.54
N ARG A 162 17.46 1.46 27.76
CA ARG A 162 17.24 1.05 26.36
C ARG A 162 17.09 -0.46 26.17
N ARG A 163 16.68 -1.18 27.20
CA ARG A 163 16.38 -2.63 27.17
C ARG A 163 14.95 -2.86 26.69
N PHE A 164 14.64 -2.36 25.49
CA PHE A 164 13.28 -2.28 24.95
C PHE A 164 12.58 -3.63 24.85
N ALA A 165 13.29 -4.69 24.48
CA ALA A 165 12.73 -6.04 24.37
C ALA A 165 12.26 -6.60 25.73
N GLU A 166 12.90 -6.19 26.83
CA GLU A 166 12.55 -6.62 28.18
C GLU A 166 11.49 -5.70 28.80
N ALA A 167 11.52 -4.40 28.47
CA ALA A 167 10.49 -3.45 28.89
C ALA A 167 9.12 -3.73 28.27
N LEU A 168 9.10 -4.16 26.99
CA LEU A 168 7.87 -4.33 26.22
C LEU A 168 6.79 -5.23 26.88
N PRO A 169 7.09 -6.46 27.34
CA PRO A 169 6.05 -7.30 27.96
C PRO A 169 5.48 -6.69 29.25
N LEU A 170 6.27 -5.90 30.00
CA LEU A 170 5.76 -5.17 31.16
C LEU A 170 4.84 -4.03 30.72
N LEU A 171 5.25 -3.27 29.70
CA LEU A 171 4.45 -2.18 29.14
C LEU A 171 3.11 -2.69 28.58
N GLU A 172 3.10 -3.82 27.86
CA GLU A 172 1.85 -4.44 27.36
C GLU A 172 0.91 -4.83 28.52
N GLN A 173 1.43 -5.36 29.62
CA GLN A 173 0.62 -5.67 30.81
C GLN A 173 0.07 -4.39 31.45
N LEU A 174 0.91 -3.35 31.57
CA LEU A 174 0.51 -2.06 32.12
C LEU A 174 -0.57 -1.39 31.26
N THR A 175 -0.42 -1.35 29.92
CA THR A 175 -1.39 -0.69 29.02
C THR A 175 -2.69 -1.47 28.85
N ASN A 176 -2.71 -2.78 29.12
CA ASN A 176 -3.96 -3.54 29.21
C ASN A 176 -4.86 -3.03 30.35
N VAL A 177 -4.28 -2.50 31.44
CA VAL A 177 -5.03 -1.94 32.58
C VAL A 177 -5.16 -0.42 32.47
N MET A 178 -4.05 0.27 32.21
CA MET A 178 -3.92 1.72 32.13
C MET A 178 -4.03 2.21 30.67
N ASN A 179 -5.07 1.74 29.98
CA ASN A 179 -5.27 1.95 28.55
C ASN A 179 -5.59 3.40 28.15
N PHE A 180 -5.72 4.32 29.11
CA PHE A 180 -5.89 5.75 28.88
C PHE A 180 -4.65 6.58 29.29
N ASP A 181 -3.55 5.94 29.70
CA ASP A 181 -2.28 6.63 29.95
C ASP A 181 -1.52 6.87 28.63
N HIS A 182 -1.56 8.12 28.17
CA HIS A 182 -0.85 8.55 26.96
C HIS A 182 0.67 8.36 27.04
N SER A 183 1.28 8.61 28.21
CA SER A 183 2.73 8.52 28.37
C SER A 183 3.19 7.06 28.25
N LEU A 184 2.41 6.15 28.82
CA LEU A 184 2.70 4.73 28.79
C LEU A 184 2.56 4.16 27.37
N LEU A 185 1.50 4.54 26.65
CA LEU A 185 1.31 4.17 25.25
C LEU A 185 2.44 4.72 24.36
N GLU A 186 2.93 5.94 24.63
CA GLU A 186 4.09 6.49 23.90
C GLU A 186 5.38 5.71 24.19
N MET A 187 5.59 5.27 25.45
CA MET A 187 6.72 4.39 25.80
C MET A 187 6.63 3.02 25.13
N GLU A 188 5.46 2.39 25.14
CA GLU A 188 5.22 1.10 24.48
C GLU A 188 5.42 1.20 22.97
N ALA A 189 4.84 2.24 22.34
CA ALA A 189 5.06 2.51 20.93
C ALA A 189 6.55 2.68 20.62
N THR A 190 7.29 3.44 21.45
CA THR A 190 8.74 3.63 21.29
C THR A 190 9.49 2.29 21.38
N CYS A 191 9.13 1.42 22.33
CA CYS A 191 9.74 0.09 22.42
C CYS A 191 9.54 -0.71 21.14
N TYR A 192 8.31 -0.76 20.61
CA TYR A 192 8.00 -1.44 19.34
C TYR A 192 8.83 -0.90 18.17
N LEU A 193 9.01 0.43 18.10
CA LEU A 193 9.81 1.06 17.04
C LEU A 193 11.29 0.68 17.14
N GLU A 194 11.87 0.69 18.33
CA GLU A 194 13.28 0.38 18.56
C GLU A 194 13.60 -1.10 18.33
N ILE A 195 12.66 -2.01 18.58
CA ILE A 195 12.81 -3.43 18.22
C ILE A 195 12.52 -3.72 16.74
N GLY A 196 12.06 -2.73 15.97
CA GLY A 196 11.78 -2.82 14.54
C GLY A 196 10.36 -3.26 14.16
N ASP A 197 9.45 -3.45 15.12
CA ASP A 197 8.02 -3.70 14.84
C ASP A 197 7.28 -2.37 14.62
N VAL A 198 7.58 -1.75 13.48
CA VAL A 198 7.09 -0.41 13.13
C VAL A 198 5.56 -0.35 13.05
N GLN A 199 4.91 -1.44 12.61
CA GLN A 199 3.46 -1.46 12.44
C GLN A 199 2.74 -1.43 13.78
N LYS A 200 3.16 -2.25 14.75
CA LYS A 200 2.60 -2.20 16.10
C LYS A 200 2.91 -0.87 16.78
N GLY A 201 4.12 -0.35 16.63
CA GLY A 201 4.50 0.96 17.17
C GLY A 201 3.58 2.09 16.66
N ILE A 202 3.27 2.11 15.36
CA ILE A 202 2.30 3.06 14.77
C ILE A 202 0.89 2.85 15.34
N GLN A 203 0.45 1.61 15.51
CA GLN A 203 -0.88 1.29 16.05
C GLN A 203 -1.04 1.81 17.50
N VAL A 204 -0.07 1.51 18.36
CA VAL A 204 -0.09 1.96 19.77
C VAL A 204 0.02 3.48 19.86
N MET A 205 0.92 4.10 19.08
CA MET A 205 1.04 5.55 19.03
C MET A 205 -0.27 6.23 18.59
N ARG A 206 -0.94 5.67 17.58
CA ARG A 206 -2.25 6.16 17.10
C ARG A 206 -3.28 6.14 18.22
N GLN A 207 -3.34 5.06 19.00
CA GLN A 207 -4.23 4.99 20.16
C GLN A 207 -3.93 6.14 21.12
N GLY A 208 -2.66 6.31 21.53
CA GLY A 208 -2.25 7.37 22.44
C GLY A 208 -2.56 8.78 21.94
N VAL A 209 -2.35 9.08 20.66
CA VAL A 209 -2.62 10.40 20.08
C VAL A 209 -4.11 10.76 20.17
N HIS A 210 -5.00 9.83 19.85
CA HIS A 210 -6.45 10.06 19.87
C HIS A 210 -7.05 10.14 21.29
N LEU A 211 -6.30 9.76 22.32
CA LEU A 211 -6.74 9.95 23.70
C LEU A 211 -6.68 11.41 24.13
N VAL A 212 -5.80 12.23 23.55
CA VAL A 212 -5.57 13.60 24.01
C VAL A 212 -6.26 14.57 23.06
N ASN A 213 -7.22 15.33 23.59
CA ASN A 213 -7.86 16.41 22.84
C ASN A 213 -6.83 17.50 22.49
N ASN A 214 -6.93 18.06 21.28
CA ASN A 214 -6.04 19.11 20.78
C ASN A 214 -4.54 18.74 20.78
N ASN A 215 -4.22 17.48 20.52
CA ASN A 215 -2.84 16.98 20.50
C ASN A 215 -2.14 17.15 19.14
N CYS A 216 -1.86 18.39 18.72
CA CYS A 216 -1.16 18.60 17.45
C CYS A 216 0.23 17.94 17.46
N GLU A 217 1.02 18.09 18.54
CA GLU A 217 2.35 17.48 18.62
C GLU A 217 2.31 15.94 18.44
N GLY A 218 1.33 15.27 19.03
CA GLY A 218 1.10 13.84 18.85
C GLY A 218 0.78 13.47 17.40
N HIS A 219 -0.13 14.19 16.74
CA HIS A 219 -0.43 13.97 15.32
C HIS A 219 0.80 14.21 14.42
N LEU A 220 1.62 15.22 14.72
CA LEU A 220 2.86 15.48 14.02
C LEU A 220 3.83 14.31 14.17
N LYS A 221 4.08 13.83 15.40
CA LYS A 221 4.96 12.68 15.68
C LYS A 221 4.49 11.43 14.93
N LEU A 222 3.19 11.13 15.01
CA LEU A 222 2.58 9.98 14.34
C LEU A 222 2.70 10.06 12.81
N SER A 223 2.43 11.24 12.25
CA SER A 223 2.57 11.47 10.81
C SER A 223 4.02 11.31 10.33
N VAL A 224 4.99 11.85 11.07
CA VAL A 224 6.42 11.70 10.76
C VAL A 224 6.85 10.23 10.81
N LEU A 225 6.34 9.48 11.78
CA LEU A 225 6.61 8.05 11.91
C LEU A 225 6.08 7.26 10.71
N MET A 226 4.81 7.47 10.35
CA MET A 226 4.19 6.86 9.16
C MET A 226 4.93 7.23 7.87
N TYR A 227 5.43 8.46 7.79
CA TYR A 227 6.21 8.89 6.65
C TYR A 227 7.52 8.10 6.53
N LYS A 228 8.25 7.97 7.65
CA LYS A 228 9.49 7.21 7.68
C LYS A 228 9.28 5.74 7.31
N SER A 229 8.12 5.16 7.67
CA SER A 229 7.76 3.78 7.32
C SER A 229 7.27 3.58 5.89
N GLY A 230 7.33 4.60 5.02
CA GLY A 230 6.87 4.52 3.63
C GLY A 230 5.36 4.74 3.45
N SER A 231 4.60 4.98 4.52
CA SER A 231 3.15 5.13 4.50
C SER A 231 2.72 6.58 4.23
N ALA A 232 3.16 7.14 3.09
CA ALA A 232 2.96 8.57 2.74
C ALA A 232 1.48 9.01 2.74
N LEU A 233 0.58 8.14 2.29
CA LEU A 233 -0.86 8.43 2.24
C LEU A 233 -1.44 8.62 3.65
N GLN A 234 -1.18 7.67 4.55
CA GLN A 234 -1.63 7.74 5.95
C GLN A 234 -0.98 8.91 6.68
N SER A 235 0.32 9.13 6.46
CA SER A 235 1.03 10.31 6.98
C SER A 235 0.35 11.62 6.56
N LEU A 236 -0.13 11.71 5.30
CA LEU A 236 -0.82 12.89 4.79
C LEU A 236 -2.19 13.13 5.47
N GLU A 237 -2.90 12.06 5.81
CA GLU A 237 -4.16 12.14 6.57
C GLU A 237 -3.90 12.65 7.99
N GLU A 238 -2.93 12.07 8.70
CA GLU A 238 -2.61 12.47 10.07
C GLU A 238 -2.11 13.92 10.18
N ILE A 239 -1.27 14.38 9.25
CA ILE A 239 -0.77 15.75 9.31
C ILE A 239 -1.86 16.79 9.02
N ARG A 240 -2.92 16.41 8.27
CA ARG A 240 -4.09 17.27 8.06
C ARG A 240 -4.87 17.44 9.35
N GLU A 241 -4.98 16.40 10.18
CA GLU A 241 -5.59 16.52 11.50
C GLU A 241 -4.81 17.49 12.40
N CYS A 242 -3.47 17.43 12.40
CA CYS A 242 -2.68 18.43 13.14
C CYS A 242 -2.94 19.85 12.62
N LEU A 243 -2.91 20.08 11.30
CA LEU A 243 -3.18 21.41 10.72
C LEU A 243 -4.63 21.88 10.90
N ARG A 244 -5.58 20.96 11.13
CA ARG A 244 -6.95 21.29 11.51
C ARG A 244 -7.00 21.84 12.94
N LEU A 245 -6.16 21.33 13.84
CA LEU A 245 -6.04 21.79 15.22
C LEU A 245 -5.24 23.11 15.32
N ASP A 246 -4.13 23.21 14.57
CA ASP A 246 -3.29 24.41 14.51
C ASP A 246 -2.84 24.70 13.05
N PRO A 247 -3.56 25.57 12.32
CA PRO A 247 -3.24 25.93 10.95
C PRO A 247 -1.90 26.67 10.77
N GLU A 248 -1.38 27.33 11.81
CA GLU A 248 -0.17 28.16 11.75
C GLU A 248 1.09 27.39 12.22
N HIS A 249 0.94 26.12 12.59
CA HIS A 249 2.04 25.31 13.08
C HIS A 249 3.14 25.11 12.02
N LYS A 250 4.27 25.80 12.19
CA LYS A 250 5.39 25.83 11.23
C LYS A 250 5.96 24.44 10.92
N GLY A 251 6.13 23.60 11.95
CA GLY A 251 6.64 22.22 11.83
C GLY A 251 5.72 21.35 10.97
N CYS A 252 4.44 21.29 11.31
CA CYS A 252 3.41 20.57 10.57
C CYS A 252 3.27 21.04 9.13
N MET A 253 3.30 22.37 8.89
CA MET A 253 3.20 22.87 7.53
C MET A 253 4.42 22.53 6.68
N LYS A 254 5.62 22.49 7.27
CA LYS A 254 6.83 22.00 6.59
C LYS A 254 6.68 20.52 6.24
N HIS A 255 6.28 19.69 7.20
CA HIS A 255 6.09 18.26 6.99
C HIS A 255 5.01 17.98 5.94
N TYR A 256 3.82 18.58 6.08
CA TYR A 256 2.72 18.49 5.11
C TYR A 256 3.16 18.78 3.68
N LYS A 257 3.95 19.84 3.46
CA LYS A 257 4.46 20.17 2.12
C LYS A 257 5.35 19.07 1.53
N GLN A 258 6.18 18.43 2.35
CA GLN A 258 7.01 17.31 1.94
C GLN A 258 6.12 16.09 1.62
N VAL A 259 5.31 15.65 2.58
CA VAL A 259 4.44 14.48 2.44
C VAL A 259 3.53 14.63 1.21
N ARG A 260 2.86 15.77 1.07
CA ARG A 260 1.97 16.04 -0.06
C ARG A 260 2.65 15.90 -1.43
N LYS A 261 3.91 16.34 -1.56
CA LYS A 261 4.65 16.23 -2.83
C LYS A 261 4.92 14.77 -3.17
N VAL A 262 5.41 13.99 -2.20
CA VAL A 262 5.70 12.56 -2.37
C VAL A 262 4.43 11.78 -2.63
N THR A 263 3.37 11.98 -1.84
CA THR A 263 2.07 11.35 -2.06
C THR A 263 1.53 11.66 -3.45
N LYS A 264 1.61 12.91 -3.91
CA LYS A 264 1.18 13.28 -5.27
C LYS A 264 1.96 12.55 -6.36
N ALA A 265 3.28 12.38 -6.20
CA ALA A 265 4.10 11.65 -7.16
C ALA A 265 3.76 10.15 -7.16
N ILE A 266 3.58 9.54 -5.97
CA ILE A 266 3.15 8.15 -5.81
C ILE A 266 1.79 7.92 -6.50
N THR A 267 0.78 8.70 -6.14
CA THR A 267 -0.58 8.55 -6.69
C THR A 267 -0.57 8.70 -8.21
N LYS A 268 0.12 9.72 -8.75
CA LYS A 268 0.21 9.91 -10.20
C LYS A 268 0.94 8.78 -10.92
N ALA A 269 1.98 8.22 -10.32
CA ALA A 269 2.69 7.09 -10.90
C ALA A 269 1.81 5.84 -10.94
N GLN A 270 1.03 5.58 -9.88
CA GLN A 270 0.08 4.48 -9.81
C GLN A 270 -1.07 4.65 -10.81
N GLU A 271 -1.71 5.82 -10.84
CA GLU A 271 -2.78 6.15 -11.81
C GLU A 271 -2.28 5.99 -13.26
N ALA A 272 -1.07 6.44 -13.57
CA ALA A 272 -0.48 6.29 -14.89
C ALA A 272 -0.20 4.83 -15.25
N LEU A 273 0.29 4.03 -14.30
CA LEU A 273 0.49 2.60 -14.49
C LEU A 273 -0.83 1.86 -14.76
N GLU A 274 -1.90 2.20 -14.04
CA GLU A 274 -3.25 1.66 -14.25
C GLU A 274 -3.83 2.08 -15.61
N ALA A 275 -3.60 3.33 -16.01
CA ALA A 275 -4.00 3.86 -17.31
C ALA A 275 -3.12 3.38 -18.48
N SER A 276 -2.10 2.53 -18.23
CA SER A 276 -1.09 2.11 -19.20
C SER A 276 -0.29 3.26 -19.85
N ASP A 277 -0.27 4.43 -19.22
CA ASP A 277 0.57 5.57 -19.59
C ASP A 277 1.96 5.42 -18.92
N TYR A 278 2.76 4.51 -19.46
CA TYR A 278 4.04 4.14 -18.85
C TYR A 278 5.07 5.28 -18.87
N GLU A 279 5.04 6.16 -19.87
CA GLU A 279 5.93 7.31 -19.94
C GLU A 279 5.73 8.22 -18.72
N GLN A 280 4.46 8.51 -18.42
CA GLN A 280 4.11 9.33 -17.28
C GLN A 280 4.30 8.58 -15.95
N GLY A 281 4.06 7.28 -15.92
CA GLY A 281 4.39 6.42 -14.78
C GLY A 281 5.88 6.48 -14.41
N ILE A 282 6.76 6.29 -15.40
CA ILE A 282 8.23 6.38 -15.24
C ILE A 282 8.65 7.76 -14.74
N LYS A 283 8.11 8.82 -15.33
CA LYS A 283 8.43 10.20 -14.95
C LYS A 283 8.09 10.48 -13.48
N ASN A 284 6.89 10.11 -13.03
CA ASN A 284 6.47 10.35 -11.65
C ASN A 284 7.20 9.41 -10.68
N ALA A 285 7.49 8.17 -11.05
CA ALA A 285 8.26 7.27 -10.20
C ALA A 285 9.73 7.73 -10.02
N LYS A 286 10.37 8.25 -11.07
CA LYS A 286 11.69 8.91 -10.96
C LYS A 286 11.65 10.17 -10.08
N GLU A 287 10.53 10.89 -10.05
CA GLU A 287 10.36 12.04 -9.16
C GLU A 287 10.35 11.61 -7.68
N ILE A 288 9.76 10.46 -7.34
CA ILE A 288 9.80 9.93 -5.97
C ILE A 288 11.25 9.69 -5.53
N LEU A 289 12.08 9.09 -6.39
CA LEU A 289 13.51 8.86 -6.10
C LEU A 289 14.28 10.16 -5.84
N LYS A 290 13.90 11.26 -6.50
CA LYS A 290 14.50 12.59 -6.29
C LYS A 290 14.02 13.25 -5.01
N LEU A 291 12.73 13.11 -4.69
CA LEU A 291 12.15 13.68 -3.48
C LEU A 291 12.65 12.97 -2.22
N GLU A 292 12.85 11.66 -2.29
CA GLU A 292 13.22 10.82 -1.15
C GLU A 292 14.46 9.96 -1.43
N PRO A 293 15.65 10.57 -1.61
CA PRO A 293 16.87 9.84 -1.95
C PRO A 293 17.37 8.92 -0.82
N SER A 294 17.03 9.24 0.43
CA SER A 294 17.59 8.56 1.62
C SER A 294 16.63 7.57 2.28
N ASN A 295 15.33 7.61 1.96
CA ASN A 295 14.35 6.74 2.59
C ASN A 295 14.25 5.41 1.81
N PRO A 296 14.68 4.27 2.39
CA PRO A 296 14.70 2.98 1.69
C PRO A 296 13.32 2.50 1.27
N GLU A 297 12.26 2.82 2.03
CA GLU A 297 10.89 2.39 1.74
C GLU A 297 10.34 3.11 0.49
N TYR A 298 10.59 4.41 0.36
CA TYR A 298 10.21 5.15 -0.85
C TYR A 298 11.10 4.80 -2.05
N GLN A 299 12.38 4.51 -1.80
CA GLN A 299 13.30 4.03 -2.84
C GLN A 299 12.81 2.70 -3.43
N ILE A 300 12.45 1.72 -2.59
CA ILE A 300 11.95 0.44 -3.10
C ILE A 300 10.59 0.61 -3.77
N GLN A 301 9.67 1.40 -3.21
CA GLN A 301 8.36 1.65 -3.81
C GLN A 301 8.47 2.27 -5.22
N ALA A 302 9.34 3.27 -5.37
CA ALA A 302 9.59 3.91 -6.66
C ALA A 302 10.24 2.96 -7.67
N LYS A 303 11.20 2.13 -7.24
CA LYS A 303 11.83 1.12 -8.10
C LYS A 303 10.85 0.04 -8.53
N THR A 304 9.91 -0.36 -7.67
CA THR A 304 8.81 -1.27 -8.02
C THR A 304 7.95 -0.68 -9.14
N LEU A 305 7.51 0.57 -8.99
CA LEU A 305 6.74 1.27 -10.03
C LEU A 305 7.51 1.38 -11.34
N LEU A 306 8.81 1.68 -11.27
CA LEU A 306 9.68 1.75 -12.45
C LEU A 306 9.79 0.39 -13.13
N CYS A 307 10.09 -0.68 -12.39
CA CYS A 307 10.17 -2.03 -12.92
C CYS A 307 8.89 -2.41 -13.69
N GLN A 308 7.73 -2.18 -13.07
CA GLN A 308 6.44 -2.48 -13.67
C GLN A 308 6.17 -1.66 -14.94
N CYS A 309 6.49 -0.36 -14.92
CA CYS A 309 6.31 0.49 -16.10
C CYS A 309 7.25 0.09 -17.24
N PHE A 310 8.55 -0.10 -16.96
CA PHE A 310 9.55 -0.45 -17.97
C PHE A 310 9.31 -1.82 -18.59
N ALA A 311 8.93 -2.82 -17.78
CA ALA A 311 8.57 -4.14 -18.28
C ALA A 311 7.46 -4.04 -19.34
N LYS A 312 6.47 -3.16 -19.13
CA LYS A 312 5.32 -3.00 -20.03
C LYS A 312 5.52 -1.98 -21.16
N SER A 313 6.50 -1.08 -21.06
CA SER A 313 6.75 -0.02 -22.06
C SER A 313 7.65 -0.43 -23.22
N LYS A 314 8.24 -1.64 -23.17
CA LYS A 314 9.25 -2.14 -24.13
C LYS A 314 10.57 -1.36 -24.13
N ASP A 315 10.82 -0.56 -23.09
CA ASP A 315 12.02 0.23 -22.95
C ASP A 315 13.13 -0.61 -22.25
N PRO A 316 14.38 -0.62 -22.77
CA PRO A 316 15.46 -1.46 -22.26
C PRO A 316 16.04 -1.01 -20.90
N ASP A 317 15.76 0.21 -20.43
CA ASP A 317 16.37 0.78 -19.22
C ASP A 317 15.83 0.19 -17.90
N GLY A 318 14.81 -0.68 -17.97
CA GLY A 318 14.12 -1.25 -16.81
C GLY A 318 14.90 -2.23 -15.95
N VAL A 319 15.92 -2.87 -16.52
CA VAL A 319 16.55 -4.07 -15.93
C VAL A 319 17.10 -3.81 -14.53
N ASN A 320 17.86 -2.73 -14.35
CA ASN A 320 18.48 -2.40 -13.06
C ASN A 320 17.45 -2.17 -11.95
N TYR A 321 16.26 -1.66 -12.29
CA TYR A 321 15.19 -1.46 -11.32
C TYR A 321 14.55 -2.80 -10.94
N CYS A 322 14.27 -3.65 -11.93
CA CYS A 322 13.67 -4.96 -11.67
C CYS A 322 14.59 -5.91 -10.90
N GLU A 323 15.90 -5.89 -11.14
CA GLU A 323 16.86 -6.72 -10.39
C GLU A 323 16.81 -6.40 -8.89
N VAL A 324 16.82 -5.11 -8.53
CA VAL A 324 16.70 -4.66 -7.12
C VAL A 324 15.37 -5.07 -6.50
N VAL A 325 14.26 -4.99 -7.25
CA VAL A 325 12.93 -5.35 -6.77
C VAL A 325 12.83 -6.86 -6.52
N VAL A 326 13.37 -7.68 -7.42
CA VAL A 326 13.38 -9.14 -7.27
C VAL A 326 14.29 -9.58 -6.12
N GLU A 327 15.44 -8.92 -5.93
CA GLU A 327 16.31 -9.17 -4.77
C GLU A 327 15.58 -8.92 -3.44
N ARG A 328 14.78 -7.85 -3.37
CA ARG A 328 13.99 -7.53 -2.17
C ARG A 328 12.79 -8.46 -1.99
N PHE A 329 12.17 -8.91 -3.07
CA PHE A 329 10.95 -9.72 -3.06
C PHE A 329 11.12 -11.01 -3.86
N PRO A 330 12.03 -11.91 -3.45
CA PRO A 330 12.41 -13.07 -4.27
C PRO A 330 11.27 -14.07 -4.47
N GLN A 331 10.24 -14.05 -3.61
CA GLN A 331 9.10 -14.96 -3.70
C GLN A 331 7.97 -14.41 -4.60
N ASN A 332 8.06 -13.16 -5.07
CA ASN A 332 7.02 -12.55 -5.88
C ASN A 332 7.20 -12.92 -7.37
N LEU A 333 6.36 -13.83 -7.85
CA LEU A 333 6.41 -14.35 -9.23
C LEU A 333 6.14 -13.28 -10.30
N GLU A 334 5.32 -12.28 -10.00
CA GLU A 334 5.02 -11.19 -10.94
C GLU A 334 6.26 -10.32 -11.17
N PHE A 335 7.01 -9.98 -10.12
CA PHE A 335 8.25 -9.21 -10.25
C PHE A 335 9.35 -9.97 -10.98
N GLN A 336 9.45 -11.28 -10.77
CA GLN A 336 10.35 -12.12 -11.55
C GLN A 336 9.98 -12.14 -13.05
N CYS A 337 8.69 -12.12 -13.37
CA CYS A 337 8.24 -12.00 -14.76
C CYS A 337 8.48 -10.61 -15.35
N ASP A 338 8.29 -9.55 -14.58
CA ASP A 338 8.62 -8.19 -14.99
C ASP A 338 10.14 -8.04 -15.28
N LEU A 339 10.99 -8.71 -14.48
CA LEU A 339 12.42 -8.81 -14.75
C LEU A 339 12.72 -9.56 -16.06
N ALA A 340 12.10 -10.73 -16.28
CA ALA A 340 12.28 -11.48 -17.52
C ALA A 340 11.82 -10.69 -18.75
N GLU A 341 10.70 -9.97 -18.67
CA GLU A 341 10.22 -9.07 -19.74
C GLU A 341 11.21 -7.91 -19.96
N SER A 342 11.76 -7.32 -18.91
CA SER A 342 12.80 -6.28 -19.02
C SER A 342 14.08 -6.80 -19.66
N TYR A 343 14.52 -8.03 -19.37
CA TYR A 343 15.63 -8.66 -20.10
C TYR A 343 15.30 -8.85 -21.58
N ILE A 344 14.08 -9.24 -21.94
CA ILE A 344 13.65 -9.35 -23.34
C ILE A 344 13.71 -7.98 -24.03
N ASN A 345 13.22 -6.93 -23.37
CA ASN A 345 13.23 -5.56 -23.90
C ASN A 345 14.67 -5.04 -24.11
N ALA A 346 15.60 -5.45 -23.24
CA ALA A 346 17.03 -5.15 -23.35
C ALA A 346 17.80 -6.10 -24.27
N GLU A 347 17.12 -6.99 -25.01
CA GLU A 347 17.72 -8.01 -25.89
C GLU A 347 18.65 -9.01 -25.17
N ARG A 348 18.56 -9.10 -23.85
CA ARG A 348 19.28 -10.01 -22.95
C ARG A 348 18.54 -11.36 -22.84
N TYR A 349 18.33 -12.01 -23.98
CA TYR A 349 17.43 -13.17 -24.07
C TYR A 349 17.91 -14.39 -23.26
N ASP A 350 19.22 -14.61 -23.17
CA ASP A 350 19.77 -15.74 -22.41
C ASP A 350 19.50 -15.58 -20.89
N GLU A 351 19.52 -14.36 -20.35
CA GLU A 351 19.11 -14.10 -18.97
C GLU A 351 17.59 -14.22 -18.77
N ALA A 352 16.79 -13.76 -19.74
CA ALA A 352 15.34 -13.92 -19.71
C ALA A 352 14.92 -15.40 -19.66
N ILE A 353 15.55 -16.24 -20.50
CA ILE A 353 15.29 -17.69 -20.55
C ILE A 353 15.66 -18.35 -19.22
N ARG A 354 16.86 -18.07 -18.69
CA ARG A 354 17.30 -18.60 -17.40
C ARG A 354 16.36 -18.23 -16.26
N THR A 355 15.91 -16.97 -16.23
CA THR A 355 14.96 -16.47 -15.23
C THR A 355 13.63 -17.22 -15.31
N CYS A 356 13.06 -17.38 -16.53
CA CYS A 356 11.80 -18.10 -16.72
C CYS A 356 11.91 -19.60 -16.41
N GLN A 357 13.02 -20.24 -16.77
CA GLN A 357 13.27 -21.66 -16.46
C GLN A 357 13.29 -21.88 -14.96
N LYS A 358 14.07 -21.08 -14.21
CA LYS A 358 14.11 -21.13 -12.75
C LYS A 358 12.72 -20.94 -12.15
N LEU A 359 11.95 -19.97 -12.64
CA LEU A 359 10.59 -19.74 -12.13
C LEU A 359 9.68 -20.97 -12.35
N LEU A 360 9.82 -21.66 -13.48
CA LEU A 360 9.02 -22.83 -13.86
C LEU A 360 9.47 -24.14 -13.19
N GLU A 361 10.68 -24.23 -12.64
CA GLU A 361 11.13 -25.37 -11.83
C GLU A 361 10.20 -25.55 -10.62
N ASP A 362 9.96 -24.46 -9.89
CA ASP A 362 9.09 -24.45 -8.71
C ASP A 362 7.60 -24.27 -9.07
N ASN A 363 7.30 -23.63 -10.22
CA ASN A 363 5.96 -23.23 -10.61
C ASN A 363 5.59 -23.70 -12.02
N SER A 364 5.68 -25.02 -12.26
CA SER A 364 5.56 -25.61 -13.60
C SER A 364 4.36 -25.14 -14.44
N ARG A 365 3.23 -24.77 -13.82
CA ARG A 365 1.98 -24.35 -14.49
C ARG A 365 1.82 -22.83 -14.63
N TYR A 366 2.77 -22.02 -14.19
CA TYR A 366 2.62 -20.57 -14.20
C TYR A 366 2.69 -20.01 -15.63
N GLN A 367 1.53 -19.60 -16.14
CA GLN A 367 1.31 -19.37 -17.57
C GLN A 367 2.14 -18.20 -18.12
N ARG A 368 2.21 -17.09 -17.39
CA ARG A 368 2.95 -15.89 -17.80
C ARG A 368 4.42 -16.21 -18.11
N ALA A 369 5.10 -16.97 -17.25
CA ALA A 369 6.49 -17.36 -17.49
C ALA A 369 6.66 -18.36 -18.63
N ARG A 370 5.70 -19.25 -18.88
CA ARG A 370 5.74 -20.13 -20.07
C ARG A 370 5.68 -19.32 -21.36
N ASP A 371 4.82 -18.30 -21.39
CA ASP A 371 4.65 -17.45 -22.55
C ASP A 371 5.88 -16.55 -22.77
N LEU A 372 6.46 -16.02 -21.69
CA LEU A 372 7.75 -15.30 -21.72
C LEU A 372 8.90 -16.18 -22.18
N LEU A 373 9.01 -17.42 -21.69
CA LEU A 373 10.03 -18.38 -22.10
C LEU A 373 9.97 -18.64 -23.60
N LYS A 374 8.77 -18.95 -24.12
CA LYS A 374 8.54 -19.14 -25.56
C LYS A 374 8.91 -17.90 -26.36
N LYS A 375 8.51 -16.72 -25.89
CA LYS A 375 8.83 -15.43 -26.52
C LYS A 375 10.34 -15.21 -26.57
N ALA A 376 11.04 -15.38 -25.46
CA ALA A 376 12.49 -15.18 -25.36
C ALA A 376 13.26 -16.19 -26.23
N GLN A 377 12.88 -17.46 -26.24
CA GLN A 377 13.48 -18.49 -27.12
C GLN A 377 13.28 -18.16 -28.61
N LYS A 378 12.07 -17.73 -28.99
CA LYS A 378 11.78 -17.31 -30.36
C LYS A 378 12.64 -16.11 -30.78
N LEU A 379 12.76 -15.11 -29.91
CA LEU A 379 13.55 -13.91 -30.17
C LEU A 379 15.06 -14.21 -30.21
N LEU A 380 15.56 -15.07 -29.33
CA LEU A 380 16.95 -15.54 -29.37
C LEU A 380 17.26 -16.31 -30.66
N LYS A 381 16.34 -17.16 -31.11
CA LYS A 381 16.49 -17.85 -32.40
C LYS A 381 16.50 -16.86 -33.55
N ALA A 382 15.60 -15.87 -33.53
CA ALA A 382 15.56 -14.81 -34.54
C ALA A 382 16.78 -13.88 -34.52
N SER A 383 17.40 -13.64 -33.36
CA SER A 383 18.63 -12.84 -33.27
C SER A 383 19.87 -13.60 -33.76
N LYS A 384 19.85 -14.94 -33.64
CA LYS A 384 20.90 -15.83 -34.14
C LYS A 384 20.70 -16.24 -35.60
N SER A 385 19.49 -16.13 -36.15
CA SER A 385 19.21 -16.54 -37.52
C SER A 385 19.83 -15.61 -38.55
N ARG A 386 20.30 -16.20 -39.65
CA ARG A 386 20.95 -15.47 -40.74
C ARG A 386 19.89 -14.83 -41.63
N ASP A 387 19.92 -13.50 -41.77
CA ASP A 387 19.08 -12.81 -42.77
C ASP A 387 19.69 -12.94 -44.17
N TYR A 388 19.31 -13.99 -44.91
CA TYR A 388 19.82 -14.27 -46.25
C TYR A 388 19.56 -13.14 -47.26
N TYR A 389 18.47 -12.38 -47.11
CA TYR A 389 18.18 -11.24 -47.99
C TYR A 389 19.14 -10.09 -47.71
N LYS A 390 19.42 -9.83 -46.43
CA LYS A 390 20.41 -8.82 -46.01
C LYS A 390 21.84 -9.22 -46.40
N ILE A 391 22.18 -10.50 -46.34
CA ILE A 391 23.49 -11.03 -46.80
C ILE A 391 23.71 -10.75 -48.29
N LEU A 392 22.70 -10.97 -49.13
CA LEU A 392 22.79 -10.69 -50.57
C LEU A 392 22.50 -9.22 -50.94
N GLY A 393 21.99 -8.42 -50.00
CA GLY A 393 21.64 -7.02 -50.23
C GLY A 393 20.45 -6.85 -51.19
N VAL A 394 19.47 -7.75 -51.13
CA VAL A 394 18.27 -7.73 -51.98
C VAL A 394 17.00 -7.62 -51.14
N PRO A 395 15.92 -6.99 -51.62
CA PRO A 395 14.65 -6.95 -50.89
C PRO A 395 13.99 -8.33 -50.84
N ARG A 396 13.10 -8.55 -49.87
CA ARG A 396 12.32 -9.81 -49.74
C ARG A 396 11.47 -10.14 -50.98
N SER A 397 11.07 -9.11 -51.74
CA SER A 397 10.34 -9.24 -53.00
C SER A 397 11.22 -9.62 -54.21
N ALA A 398 12.54 -9.78 -54.03
CA ALA A 398 13.46 -10.04 -55.14
C ALA A 398 13.13 -11.34 -55.88
N THR A 399 13.13 -11.26 -57.21
CA THR A 399 12.96 -12.41 -58.10
C THR A 399 14.19 -13.31 -58.07
N LYS A 400 14.03 -14.59 -58.46
CA LYS A 400 15.15 -15.56 -58.55
C LYS A 400 16.29 -15.05 -59.43
N LYS A 401 15.99 -14.29 -60.49
CA LYS A 401 17.00 -13.68 -61.37
C LYS A 401 17.80 -12.58 -60.66
N GLU A 402 17.15 -11.75 -59.85
CA GLU A 402 17.82 -10.68 -59.08
C GLU A 402 18.70 -11.25 -57.97
N ILE A 403 18.23 -12.30 -57.29
CA ILE A 403 19.01 -13.04 -56.28
C ILE A 403 20.28 -13.62 -56.90
N LEU A 404 20.17 -14.30 -58.05
CA LEU A 404 21.34 -14.85 -58.76
C LEU A 404 22.31 -13.75 -59.24
N LYS A 405 21.79 -12.60 -59.66
CA LYS A 405 22.60 -11.44 -60.08
C LYS A 405 23.38 -10.85 -58.89
N ALA A 406 22.72 -10.68 -57.74
CA ALA A 406 23.35 -10.21 -56.51
C ALA A 406 24.42 -11.19 -56.01
N TYR A 407 24.11 -12.49 -56.01
CA TYR A 407 25.06 -13.55 -55.69
C TYR A 407 26.31 -13.49 -56.57
N ARG A 408 26.16 -13.46 -57.90
CA ARG A 408 27.34 -13.40 -58.82
C ARG A 408 28.23 -12.20 -58.54
N LYS A 409 27.62 -11.04 -58.26
CA LYS A 409 28.35 -9.81 -57.93
C LYS A 409 29.15 -9.95 -56.62
N LEU A 410 28.54 -10.52 -55.59
CA LEU A 410 29.19 -10.73 -54.30
C LEU A 410 30.21 -11.87 -54.33
N ALA A 411 29.92 -12.96 -55.05
CA ALA A 411 30.82 -14.09 -55.24
C ALA A 411 32.09 -13.66 -55.98
N ALA A 412 31.96 -12.85 -57.04
CA ALA A 412 33.11 -12.28 -57.72
C ALA A 412 33.90 -11.30 -56.83
N LYS A 413 33.25 -10.61 -55.88
CA LYS A 413 33.92 -9.67 -54.96
C LYS A 413 34.66 -10.39 -53.84
N TRP A 414 34.07 -11.43 -53.28
CA TRP A 414 34.55 -12.16 -52.10
C TRP A 414 35.21 -13.50 -52.44
N HIS A 415 35.55 -13.75 -53.71
CA HIS A 415 36.22 -14.99 -54.11
C HIS A 415 37.56 -15.12 -53.37
N PRO A 416 37.84 -16.25 -52.69
CA PRO A 416 39.06 -16.43 -51.87
C PRO A 416 40.36 -16.16 -52.62
N ASP A 417 40.42 -16.43 -53.92
CA ASP A 417 41.60 -16.18 -54.77
C ASP A 417 42.00 -14.69 -54.89
N LYS A 418 41.13 -13.77 -54.46
CA LYS A 418 41.41 -12.32 -54.49
C LYS A 418 42.03 -11.79 -53.19
N PHE A 419 42.25 -12.66 -52.21
CA PHE A 419 42.66 -12.28 -50.86
C PHE A 419 43.74 -13.20 -50.32
N ASP A 420 44.66 -12.63 -49.53
CA ASP A 420 45.77 -13.36 -48.92
C ASP A 420 45.78 -13.21 -47.38
N GLY A 421 46.41 -14.15 -46.68
CA GLY A 421 46.56 -14.14 -45.23
C GLY A 421 45.23 -14.09 -44.46
N ASP A 422 45.14 -13.27 -43.42
CA ASP A 422 43.91 -13.13 -42.61
C ASP A 422 42.72 -12.56 -43.38
N SER A 423 42.97 -11.83 -44.47
CA SER A 423 41.90 -11.33 -45.34
C SER A 423 41.25 -12.46 -46.16
N LYS A 424 42.00 -13.52 -46.48
CA LYS A 424 41.50 -14.72 -47.14
C LYS A 424 40.49 -15.46 -46.28
N LYS A 425 40.81 -15.68 -45.00
CA LYS A 425 39.89 -16.32 -44.04
C LYS A 425 38.56 -15.55 -43.90
N LYS A 426 38.62 -14.21 -43.88
CA LYS A 426 37.42 -13.35 -43.86
C LYS A 426 36.62 -13.44 -45.16
N ALA A 427 37.31 -13.49 -46.31
CA ALA A 427 36.68 -13.66 -47.61
C ALA A 427 36.02 -15.03 -47.75
N GLU A 428 36.66 -16.11 -47.29
CA GLU A 428 36.09 -17.47 -47.23
C GLU A 428 34.83 -17.52 -46.38
N ALA A 429 34.86 -16.97 -45.16
CA ALA A 429 33.67 -16.89 -44.31
C ALA A 429 32.51 -16.12 -44.99
N LYS A 430 32.82 -14.99 -45.63
CA LYS A 430 31.84 -14.21 -46.40
C LYS A 430 31.34 -14.97 -47.63
N PHE A 431 32.20 -15.73 -48.29
CA PHE A 431 31.87 -16.52 -49.47
C PHE A 431 30.93 -17.69 -49.13
N VAL A 432 31.12 -18.30 -47.96
CA VAL A 432 30.20 -19.30 -47.41
C VAL A 432 28.84 -18.66 -47.12
N GLU A 433 28.80 -17.51 -46.44
CA GLU A 433 27.53 -16.81 -46.12
C GLU A 433 26.70 -16.48 -47.37
N ILE A 434 27.33 -15.91 -48.41
CA ILE A 434 26.63 -15.57 -49.66
C ILE A 434 26.19 -16.81 -50.45
N SER A 435 26.95 -17.90 -50.34
CA SER A 435 26.60 -19.19 -50.98
C SER A 435 25.38 -19.81 -50.32
N SER A 436 25.36 -19.87 -48.98
CA SER A 436 24.20 -20.30 -48.20
C SER A 436 22.96 -19.45 -48.50
N ALA A 437 23.12 -18.13 -48.60
CA ALA A 437 22.02 -17.22 -48.94
C ALA A 437 21.46 -17.46 -50.35
N LYS A 438 22.33 -17.71 -51.34
CA LYS A 438 21.89 -18.09 -52.69
C LYS A 438 21.13 -19.41 -52.66
N GLU A 439 21.60 -20.40 -51.94
CA GLU A 439 20.97 -21.73 -51.87
C GLU A 439 19.55 -21.64 -51.32
N VAL A 440 19.38 -21.01 -50.16
CA VAL A 440 18.08 -20.84 -49.50
C VAL A 440 17.13 -20.02 -50.38
N LEU A 441 17.58 -18.88 -50.92
CA LEU A 441 16.69 -17.95 -51.63
C LEU A 441 16.36 -18.37 -53.08
N THR A 442 17.10 -19.32 -53.67
CA THR A 442 16.83 -19.80 -55.04
C THR A 442 16.05 -21.11 -55.10
N ASN A 443 15.99 -21.86 -54.01
CA ASN A 443 15.10 -23.00 -53.82
C ASN A 443 13.76 -22.48 -53.28
N GLN A 444 12.65 -22.82 -53.97
CA GLN A 444 11.32 -22.29 -53.63
C GLN A 444 10.85 -22.76 -52.25
N GLU A 445 11.03 -24.04 -51.93
CA GLU A 445 10.61 -24.62 -50.65
C GLU A 445 11.43 -24.05 -49.49
N MET A 446 12.76 -23.96 -49.65
CA MET A 446 13.65 -23.39 -48.63
C MET A 446 13.36 -21.90 -48.42
N ARG A 447 13.09 -21.16 -49.49
CA ARG A 447 12.71 -19.74 -49.42
C ARG A 447 11.38 -19.56 -48.70
N GLU A 448 10.37 -20.37 -49.01
CA GLU A 448 9.07 -20.33 -48.33
C GLU A 448 9.20 -20.65 -46.84
N ARG A 449 9.98 -21.68 -46.46
CA ARG A 449 10.28 -21.99 -45.05
C ARG A 449 10.96 -20.82 -44.35
N PHE A 450 11.96 -20.23 -44.99
CA PHE A 450 12.65 -19.04 -44.48
C PHE A 450 11.73 -17.83 -44.35
N ASP A 451 10.87 -17.57 -45.33
CA ASP A 451 9.88 -16.49 -45.30
C ASP A 451 8.80 -16.72 -44.23
N ASN A 452 8.52 -17.99 -43.88
CA ASN A 452 7.65 -18.39 -42.77
C ASN A 452 8.34 -18.37 -41.39
N GLY A 453 9.62 -18.00 -41.32
CA GLY A 453 10.38 -17.85 -40.07
C GLY A 453 11.15 -19.09 -39.60
N GLU A 454 11.29 -20.09 -40.47
CA GLU A 454 12.13 -21.27 -40.23
C GLU A 454 13.45 -21.16 -41.00
N ASP A 455 14.60 -21.23 -40.33
CA ASP A 455 15.89 -21.24 -41.05
C ASP A 455 16.15 -22.65 -41.62
N PRO A 456 16.12 -22.83 -42.96
CA PRO A 456 16.18 -24.16 -43.56
C PRO A 456 17.56 -24.83 -43.44
N LEU A 457 18.58 -24.04 -43.08
CA LEU A 457 19.95 -24.51 -42.83
C LEU A 457 20.24 -24.67 -41.33
N ASP A 458 19.22 -24.54 -40.46
CA ASP A 458 19.36 -24.76 -39.02
C ASP A 458 19.63 -26.25 -38.69
N PRO A 459 20.77 -26.58 -38.08
CA PRO A 459 21.13 -27.96 -37.74
C PRO A 459 20.13 -28.66 -36.81
N GLU A 460 19.46 -27.91 -35.92
CA GLU A 460 18.49 -28.48 -34.97
C GLU A 460 17.18 -28.92 -35.66
N GLN A 461 16.79 -28.29 -36.77
CA GLN A 461 15.58 -28.66 -37.52
C GLN A 461 15.82 -29.83 -38.49
N GLN A 462 17.06 -30.06 -38.94
CA GLN A 462 17.40 -31.20 -39.79
C GLN A 462 17.31 -32.56 -39.06
N GLN A 463 17.28 -32.57 -37.72
CA GLN A 463 17.10 -33.79 -36.93
C GLN A 463 15.64 -34.25 -36.79
N GLN A 464 14.64 -33.38 -37.05
CA GLN A 464 13.23 -33.75 -36.87
C GLN A 464 12.55 -34.30 -38.15
N HIS A 465 13.21 -34.30 -39.31
CA HIS A 465 12.63 -34.72 -40.60
C HIS A 465 13.47 -35.76 -41.35
N GLN A 466 14.07 -36.75 -40.67
CA GLN A 466 14.64 -37.92 -41.34
C GLN A 466 13.63 -39.07 -41.40
N GLY A 467 12.78 -39.05 -42.43
CA GLY A 467 12.23 -40.27 -43.02
C GLY A 467 13.32 -40.94 -43.88
N PRO A 468 13.51 -42.27 -43.81
CA PRO A 468 14.77 -42.89 -44.24
C PRO A 468 14.83 -43.24 -45.74
N PHE A 469 14.37 -42.41 -46.68
CA PHE A 469 14.61 -42.61 -48.12
C PHE A 469 14.32 -41.34 -48.97
N GLY A 470 15.35 -40.73 -49.57
CA GLY A 470 15.22 -39.67 -50.60
C GLY A 470 16.58 -39.29 -51.24
N PRO A 471 16.69 -39.04 -52.56
CA PRO A 471 17.89 -39.35 -53.33
C PRO A 471 18.71 -38.11 -53.74
N PHE A 472 19.35 -37.45 -52.78
CA PHE A 472 20.40 -36.47 -53.08
C PHE A 472 21.68 -36.82 -52.32
N GLY A 473 22.43 -37.75 -52.89
CA GLY A 473 23.82 -37.97 -52.52
C GLY A 473 24.70 -36.87 -53.13
N GLY A 474 25.47 -36.19 -52.28
CA GLY A 474 26.49 -35.23 -52.67
C GLY A 474 26.47 -33.98 -51.79
N PHE A 475 27.52 -33.80 -50.99
CA PHE A 475 27.76 -32.74 -49.98
C PHE A 475 27.05 -32.93 -48.62
N THR A 476 27.72 -33.68 -47.74
CA THR A 476 27.47 -33.62 -46.30
C THR A 476 27.95 -32.27 -45.75
N PHE A 477 27.02 -31.34 -45.52
CA PHE A 477 27.24 -30.05 -44.84
C PHE A 477 27.35 -30.21 -43.30
N ALA A 478 27.61 -31.41 -42.80
CA ALA A 478 27.62 -31.73 -41.36
C ALA A 478 28.96 -31.44 -40.65
N HIS A 479 29.94 -30.81 -41.32
CA HIS A 479 31.27 -30.54 -40.76
C HIS A 479 31.77 -29.10 -40.94
N MET A 480 30.89 -28.13 -41.23
CA MET A 480 31.28 -26.73 -41.32
C MET A 480 31.07 -25.98 -39.99
N HIS A 481 31.85 -26.34 -38.96
CA HIS A 481 32.17 -25.41 -37.87
C HIS A 481 33.48 -24.68 -38.22
N PRO A 482 33.55 -23.34 -38.16
CA PRO A 482 34.78 -22.60 -38.47
C PRO A 482 35.81 -22.61 -37.33
N PHE A 483 35.82 -23.64 -36.47
CA PHE A 483 36.77 -23.75 -35.35
C PHE A 483 37.80 -24.88 -35.46
N GLU A 484 37.75 -25.73 -36.49
CA GLU A 484 38.80 -26.74 -36.68
C GLU A 484 39.43 -26.65 -38.06
N GLY A 485 40.76 -26.45 -38.07
CA GLY A 485 41.57 -26.30 -39.27
C GLY A 485 41.68 -27.59 -40.05
N GLY A 486 41.08 -27.63 -41.24
CA GLY A 486 41.28 -28.66 -42.24
C GLY A 486 41.47 -28.03 -43.62
N HIS A 487 42.57 -28.37 -44.30
CA HIS A 487 42.88 -27.97 -45.66
C HIS A 487 41.86 -28.55 -46.67
N PHE A 488 41.43 -27.75 -47.63
CA PHE A 488 40.61 -28.17 -48.77
C PHE A 488 41.39 -28.03 -50.09
N GLU A 489 41.33 -29.06 -50.92
CA GLU A 489 41.84 -29.10 -52.30
C GLU A 489 40.66 -29.34 -53.24
N PHE A 490 40.55 -28.54 -54.32
CA PHE A 490 39.44 -28.61 -55.27
C PHE A 490 39.90 -29.20 -56.60
N HIS A 491 39.20 -30.24 -57.08
CA HIS A 491 39.22 -30.66 -58.46
C HIS A 491 37.90 -30.29 -59.14
N PHE A 492 37.99 -29.66 -60.30
CA PHE A 492 36.86 -29.42 -61.20
C PHE A 492 37.08 -30.15 -62.53
N GLY A 493 36.07 -30.90 -62.93
CA GLY A 493 35.83 -31.33 -64.31
C GLY A 493 34.68 -30.54 -64.91
#